data_AF-A0A321L3W5-F1
#
_entry.id   AF-A0A321L3W5-F1
#
_cell.length_a   1.000
_cell.length_b   1.000
_cell.length_c   1.000
_cell.angle_alpha   90.00
_cell.angle_beta   90.00
_cell.angle_gamma   90.00
#
_symmetry.space_group_name_H-M   'P 1'
#
loop_
_entity.id
_entity.type
_entity.pdbx_description
1 polymer ?
#
loop_
_entity_poly.entity_id
_entity_poly.type
_entity_poly.pdbx_seq_one_letter_code
_entity_poly.pdbx_strand_id
1 'polypeptide(L)'
;GKSHLAQAIGQAAIQQGYRVVYRETHGLLDELADATLDGARKDYIEWIVSIPLLIVDDLGMRKLPLTAAEDLLEIIMRRYERASTLVTSKSAR
;
A
#
# COMPACT_ATOMS: atom_id res chain seq x y z
N GLY A 1 -1.69 -2.93 -18.08
CA GLY A 1 -2.21 -4.27 -17.73
C GLY A 1 -2.53 -4.35 -16.24
N LYS A 2 -1.55 -4.69 -15.41
CA LYS A 2 -1.73 -4.93 -13.97
C LYS A 2 -2.33 -3.75 -13.20
N SER A 3 -1.72 -2.56 -13.32
CA SER A 3 -2.20 -1.32 -12.69
C SER A 3 -3.65 -1.00 -13.09
N HIS A 4 -3.97 -1.14 -14.37
CA HIS A 4 -5.33 -0.92 -14.87
C HIS A 4 -6.34 -1.91 -14.26
N LEU A 5 -5.98 -3.19 -14.15
CA LEU A 5 -6.82 -4.18 -13.48
C LEU A 5 -6.97 -3.89 -11.98
N ALA A 6 -5.90 -3.49 -11.30
CA ALA A 6 -5.92 -3.09 -9.90
C ALA A 6 -6.88 -1.91 -9.66
N GLN A 7 -6.79 -0.87 -10.50
CA GLN A 7 -7.70 0.28 -10.46
C GLN A 7 -9.15 -0.12 -10.74
N ALA A 8 -9.40 -1.01 -11.71
CA ALA A 8 -10.74 -1.51 -12.00
C ALA A 8 -11.35 -2.28 -10.81
N ILE A 9 -10.55 -3.13 -10.15
CA ILE A 9 -10.96 -3.84 -8.92
C ILE A 9 -11.27 -2.83 -7.81
N GLY A 10 -10.40 -1.83 -7.62
CA GLY A 10 -10.63 -0.76 -6.64
C GLY A 10 -11.94 -0.02 -6.89
N GLN A 11 -12.22 0.34 -8.15
CA GLN A 11 -13.44 1.02 -8.52
C GLN A 11 -14.69 0.17 -8.27
N ALA A 12 -14.63 -1.13 -8.59
CA ALA A 12 -15.72 -2.06 -8.29
C ALA A 12 -15.98 -2.19 -6.78
N ALA A 13 -14.93 -2.21 -5.95
CA ALA A 13 -15.07 -2.25 -4.49
C ALA A 13 -15.68 -0.94 -3.94
N ILE A 14 -15.29 0.23 -4.48
CA ILE A 14 -15.90 1.52 -4.15
C ILE A 14 -17.39 1.52 -4.47
N GLN A 15 -17.80 1.00 -5.63
CA GLN A 15 -19.21 0.90 -6.03
C GLN A 15 -20.03 -0.01 -5.10
N GLN A 16 -19.39 -0.93 -4.40
CA GLN A 16 -20.01 -1.79 -3.38
C GLN A 16 -19.99 -1.17 -1.97
N GLY A 17 -19.52 0.08 -1.83
CA GLY A 17 -19.49 0.80 -0.55
C GLY A 17 -18.24 0.56 0.29
N TYR A 18 -17.22 -0.13 -0.24
CA TYR A 18 -15.96 -0.31 0.49
C TYR A 18 -15.05 0.90 0.33
N ARG A 19 -14.38 1.27 1.42
CA ARG A 19 -13.27 2.22 1.38
C ARG A 19 -12.04 1.55 0.77
N VAL A 20 -11.45 2.23 -0.21
CA VAL A 20 -10.26 1.77 -0.94
C VAL A 20 -9.20 2.84 -0.87
N VAL A 21 -7.95 2.43 -0.64
CA VAL A 21 -6.77 3.30 -0.79
C VAL A 21 -5.88 2.70 -1.88
N TYR A 22 -5.56 3.51 -2.88
CA TYR A 22 -4.58 3.17 -3.91
C TYR A 22 -3.33 4.03 -3.71
N ARG A 23 -2.16 3.38 -3.73
CA ARG A 23 -0.86 4.03 -3.70
C ARG A 23 0.10 3.32 -4.65
N GLU A 24 0.94 4.09 -5.33
CA GLU A 24 2.18 3.54 -5.84
C GLU A 24 3.11 3.21 -4.67
N THR A 25 3.90 2.16 -4.79
CA THR A 25 4.80 1.68 -3.72
C THR A 25 5.71 2.81 -3.20
N HIS A 26 6.25 3.64 -4.10
CA HIS A 26 7.15 4.72 -3.72
C HIS A 26 6.41 5.82 -2.94
N GLY A 27 5.24 6.25 -3.41
CA GLY A 27 4.43 7.26 -2.71
C GLY A 27 3.98 6.79 -1.31
N LEU A 28 3.67 5.51 -1.16
CA LEU A 28 3.40 4.92 0.16
C LEU A 28 4.60 5.04 1.11
N LEU A 29 5.80 4.80 0.61
CA LEU A 29 7.04 4.90 1.40
C LEU A 29 7.40 6.35 1.71
N ASP A 30 7.18 7.26 0.78
CA ASP A 30 7.36 8.71 1.00
C ASP A 30 6.39 9.21 2.07
N GLU A 31 5.10 8.83 2.01
CA GLU A 31 4.11 9.15 3.05
C GLU A 31 4.50 8.60 4.44
N LEU A 32 5.11 7.41 4.49
CA LEU A 32 5.62 6.85 5.74
C LEU A 32 6.86 7.59 6.28
N ALA A 33 7.77 7.98 5.38
CA ALA A 33 8.95 8.74 5.74
C ALA A 33 8.54 10.11 6.31
N ASP A 34 7.61 10.80 5.64
CA ASP A 34 7.06 12.08 6.09
C ASP A 34 6.36 11.93 7.45
N ALA A 35 5.48 10.93 7.60
CA ALA A 35 4.83 10.65 8.87
C ALA A 35 5.83 10.33 9.99
N THR A 36 6.99 9.76 9.67
CA THR A 36 8.06 9.52 10.64
C THR A 36 8.74 10.81 11.08
N LEU A 37 9.03 11.71 10.14
CA LEU A 37 9.60 13.02 10.44
C LEU A 37 8.65 13.87 11.29
N ASP A 38 7.34 13.74 11.05
CA ASP A 38 6.29 14.47 11.77
C ASP A 38 5.90 13.81 13.11
N GLY A 39 6.48 12.66 13.47
CA GLY A 39 6.12 11.89 14.67
C GLY A 39 4.73 11.23 14.60
N ALA A 40 4.10 11.21 13.43
CA ALA A 40 2.77 10.65 13.15
C ALA A 40 2.78 9.24 12.54
N ARG A 41 3.95 8.59 12.43
CA ARG A 41 4.12 7.25 11.80
C ARG A 41 3.12 6.22 12.34
N LYS A 42 2.93 6.20 13.67
CA LYS A 42 2.03 5.25 14.32
C LYS A 42 0.59 5.42 13.82
N ASP A 43 0.10 6.65 13.81
CA ASP A 43 -1.26 6.98 13.38
C ASP A 43 -1.46 6.67 11.89
N TYR A 44 -0.45 6.97 11.07
CA TYR A 44 -0.47 6.63 9.64
C TYR A 44 -0.53 5.11 9.41
N ILE A 45 0.31 4.34 10.13
CA ILE A 45 0.28 2.87 10.07
C ILE A 45 -1.08 2.33 10.50
N GLU A 46 -1.63 2.80 11.63
CA GLU A 46 -2.94 2.37 12.13
C GLU A 46 -4.06 2.68 11.13
N TRP A 47 -4.02 3.87 10.52
CA TRP A 47 -4.95 4.26 9.47
C TRP A 47 -4.85 3.34 8.25
N ILE A 48 -3.65 3.15 7.70
CA ILE A 48 -3.50 2.43 6.43
C ILE A 48 -3.76 0.93 6.57
N VAL A 49 -3.43 0.31 7.70
CA VAL A 49 -3.73 -1.11 7.96
C VAL A 49 -5.22 -1.34 8.23
N SER A 50 -5.98 -0.30 8.60
CA SER A 50 -7.44 -0.39 8.81
C SER A 50 -8.27 -0.34 7.53
N ILE A 51 -7.68 0.07 6.40
CA ILE A 51 -8.40 0.23 5.14
C ILE A 51 -8.91 -1.14 4.64
N PRO A 52 -10.21 -1.31 4.31
CA PRO A 52 -10.76 -2.58 3.84
C PRO A 52 -10.00 -3.15 2.62
N LEU A 53 -9.73 -2.32 1.62
CA LEU A 53 -8.91 -2.67 0.46
C LEU A 53 -7.76 -1.67 0.28
N LEU A 54 -6.53 -2.13 0.52
CA LEU A 54 -5.31 -1.39 0.19
C LEU A 54 -4.74 -1.93 -1.12
N ILE A 55 -4.52 -1.05 -2.09
CA ILE A 55 -3.86 -1.35 -3.36
C ILE A 55 -2.48 -0.71 -3.34
N VAL A 56 -1.44 -1.54 -3.44
CA VAL A 56 -0.05 -1.13 -3.56
C VAL A 56 0.45 -1.47 -4.96
N ASP A 57 0.61 -0.45 -5.80
CA ASP A 57 0.98 -0.62 -7.21
C ASP A 57 2.48 -0.47 -7.45
N ASP A 58 2.96 -1.09 -8.52
CA ASP A 58 4.33 -0.95 -9.05
C ASP A 58 5.47 -1.29 -8.05
N LEU A 59 5.29 -2.37 -7.28
CA LEU A 59 6.33 -2.93 -6.41
C LEU A 59 7.55 -3.40 -7.23
N GLY A 60 8.73 -2.87 -6.90
CA GLY A 60 10.04 -3.28 -7.48
C GLY A 60 10.58 -2.41 -8.62
N MET A 61 9.99 -1.24 -8.89
CA MET A 61 10.37 -0.39 -10.04
C MET A 61 11.56 0.56 -9.80
N ARG A 62 11.96 0.83 -8.55
CA ARG A 62 13.04 1.76 -8.21
C ARG A 62 13.88 1.24 -7.04
N LYS A 63 15.09 1.78 -6.86
CA LYS A 63 15.87 1.58 -5.63
C LYS A 63 15.03 2.08 -4.47
N LEU A 64 14.63 1.16 -3.59
CA LEU A 64 13.88 1.48 -2.41
C LEU A 64 14.82 2.00 -1.31
N PRO A 65 14.34 2.88 -0.41
CA PRO A 65 15.04 3.21 0.83
C PRO A 65 15.45 1.96 1.63
N LEU A 66 16.47 2.08 2.48
CA LEU A 66 16.95 0.98 3.33
C LEU A 66 15.84 0.37 4.20
N THR A 67 14.91 1.19 4.69
CA THR A 67 13.80 0.76 5.56
C THR A 67 12.59 0.23 4.80
N ALA A 68 12.54 0.40 3.47
CA ALA A 68 11.32 0.18 2.70
C ALA A 68 10.82 -1.26 2.76
N ALA A 69 11.72 -2.23 2.80
CA ALA A 69 11.35 -3.63 2.94
C ALA A 69 10.69 -3.90 4.30
N GLU A 70 11.21 -3.29 5.38
CA GLU A 70 10.67 -3.42 6.74
C GLU A 70 9.32 -2.72 6.87
N ASP A 71 9.20 -1.51 6.32
CA ASP A 71 7.96 -0.73 6.29
C ASP A 71 6.82 -1.46 5.54
N LEU A 72 7.12 -1.99 4.36
CA LEU A 72 6.16 -2.78 3.57
C LEU A 72 5.81 -4.09 4.29
N LEU A 73 6.80 -4.77 4.88
CA LEU A 73 6.57 -6.00 5.64
C LEU A 73 5.66 -5.74 6.85
N GLU A 74 5.88 -4.64 7.58
CA GLU A 74 5.03 -4.25 8.71
C GLU A 74 3.56 -4.08 8.27
N ILE A 75 3.32 -3.35 7.17
CA ILE A 75 1.96 -3.16 6.64
C ILE A 75 1.35 -4.50 6.24
N ILE A 76 2.08 -5.35 5.50
CA ILE A 76 1.58 -6.65 5.04
C ILE A 76 1.25 -7.55 6.23
N MET A 77 2.13 -7.67 7.21
CA MET A 77 1.94 -8.52 8.38
C MET A 77 0.78 -8.05 9.26
N ARG A 78 0.59 -6.73 9.44
CA ARG A 78 -0.54 -6.18 10.20
C ARG A 78 -1.88 -6.36 9.49
N ARG A 79 -1.88 -6.56 8.17
CA ARG A 79 -3.08 -6.78 7.35
C ARG A 79 -3.37 -8.26 7.07
N TYR A 80 -2.38 -9.14 7.25
CA TYR A 80 -2.52 -10.59 7.07
C TYR A 80 -3.70 -11.12 7.90
N GLU A 81 -4.59 -11.88 7.26
CA GLU A 81 -5.84 -12.41 7.84
C GLU A 81 -6.82 -11.38 8.42
N ARG A 82 -6.60 -10.07 8.19
CA ARG A 82 -7.42 -8.98 8.74
C ARG A 82 -8.08 -8.09 7.69
N ALA A 83 -7.36 -7.73 6.62
CA ALA A 83 -7.86 -6.85 5.57
C ALA A 83 -7.25 -7.17 4.21
N SER A 84 -7.97 -6.90 3.13
CA SER A 84 -7.56 -7.27 1.78
C SER A 84 -6.45 -6.36 1.26
N THR A 85 -5.38 -6.94 0.73
CA THR A 85 -4.28 -6.19 0.11
C THR A 85 -4.09 -6.68 -1.31
N LEU A 86 -4.10 -5.76 -2.28
CA LEU A 86 -3.79 -6.06 -3.67
C LEU A 86 -2.45 -5.42 -3.99
N VAL A 87 -1.50 -6.23 -4.46
CA VAL A 87 -0.17 -5.78 -4.85
C VAL A 87 0.01 -6.01 -6.34
N THR A 88 0.55 -5.03 -7.05
CA THR A 88 1.09 -5.26 -8.38
C THR A 88 2.61 -5.12 -8.36
N SER A 89 3.28 -5.98 -9.10
CA SER A 89 4.72 -5.94 -9.31
C SER A 89 5.00 -6.15 -10.79
N LYS A 90 6.00 -5.42 -11.31
CA LYS A 90 6.63 -5.78 -12.57
C LYS A 90 7.81 -6.67 -12.20
N SER A 91 7.77 -7.94 -12.61
CA SER A 91 8.89 -8.86 -12.39
C SER A 91 10.18 -8.19 -12.85
N ALA A 92 11.15 -8.06 -11.95
CA ALA A 92 12.53 -7.93 -12.35
C ALA A 92 12.87 -9.18 -13.16
N ARG A 93 13.32 -8.99 -14.40
CA ARG A 93 14.21 -9.98 -15.01
C ARG A 93 15.55 -9.89 -14.32
#